data_AF-A0A8L7YNX1-F1
#
_entry.id   AF-A0A8L7YNX1-F1
#
_cell.length_a   1.000
_cell.length_b   1.000
_cell.length_c   1.000
_cell.angle_alpha   90.00
_cell.angle_beta   90.00
_cell.angle_gamma   90.00
#
_symmetry.space_group_name_H-M   'P 1'
#
loop_
_entity.id
_entity.type
_entity.pdbx_description
1 polymer ?
#
loop_
_entity_poly.entity_id
_entity_poly.type
_entity_poly.pdbx_seq_one_letter_code
_entity_poly.pdbx_strand_id
1 'polypeptide(L)'
;MKSKNDQYISLVNNEVRVQIDSLTVYGGHNLSNPADNCTFTLHRTNCNKPPIEENETIAWNTRICFQWHCNIYEHAIRVENCWVGSKYHPVYLITADGCSSETTMISTPRYDSKMQKALSLGWLSVRQVGFTYLRLKCHIQICHVCDDECTLLTPPMNCTDYSNSYNHYRQIAYIS
;
A
#
# COMPACT_ATOMS: atom_id res chain seq x y z
N MET A 1 13.56 -15.39 -31.78
CA MET A 1 13.63 -14.42 -30.65
C MET A 1 12.50 -13.42 -30.83
N LYS A 2 11.65 -13.19 -29.81
CA LYS A 2 10.74 -12.03 -29.82
C LYS A 2 11.58 -10.75 -29.84
N SER A 3 11.20 -9.75 -30.62
CA SER A 3 11.90 -8.47 -30.60
C SER A 3 11.77 -7.82 -29.21
N LYS A 4 12.66 -6.90 -28.84
CA LYS A 4 12.54 -6.14 -27.57
C LYS A 4 11.18 -5.45 -27.47
N ASN A 5 10.64 -4.97 -28.60
CA ASN A 5 9.33 -4.33 -28.67
C ASN A 5 8.20 -5.33 -28.36
N ASP A 6 8.26 -6.55 -28.91
CA ASP A 6 7.25 -7.59 -28.64
C ASP A 6 7.26 -8.03 -27.17
N GLN A 7 8.44 -8.06 -26.54
CA GLN A 7 8.55 -8.35 -25.11
C GLN A 7 7.89 -7.26 -24.27
N TYR A 8 8.18 -5.98 -24.57
CA TYR A 8 7.57 -4.85 -23.88
C TYR A 8 6.03 -4.83 -24.03
N ILE A 9 5.54 -4.96 -25.25
CA ILE A 9 4.10 -5.02 -25.54
C ILE A 9 3.45 -6.18 -24.80
N SER A 10 4.10 -7.36 -24.79
CA SER A 10 3.62 -8.51 -24.05
C SER A 10 3.55 -8.23 -22.54
N LEU A 11 4.54 -7.57 -21.94
CA LEU A 11 4.51 -7.25 -20.51
C LEU A 11 3.36 -6.31 -20.15
N VAL A 12 3.14 -5.29 -20.96
CA VAL A 12 2.11 -4.27 -20.76
C VAL A 12 0.69 -4.86 -20.91
N ASN A 13 0.50 -5.74 -21.89
CA ASN A 13 -0.79 -6.36 -22.16
C ASN A 13 -1.09 -7.56 -21.25
N ASN A 14 -0.10 -8.08 -20.53
CA ASN A 14 -0.29 -9.22 -19.65
C ASN A 14 -1.00 -8.77 -18.36
N GLU A 15 -2.12 -9.42 -18.10
CA GLU A 15 -2.70 -9.42 -16.75
C GLU A 15 -1.93 -10.39 -15.86
N VAL A 16 -1.78 -10.00 -14.58
CA VAL A 16 -1.02 -10.78 -13.61
C VAL A 16 -1.86 -11.01 -12.37
N ARG A 17 -1.64 -12.15 -11.70
CA ARG A 17 -2.18 -12.38 -10.37
C ARG A 17 -1.39 -11.59 -9.34
N VAL A 18 -2.02 -11.29 -8.20
CA VAL A 18 -1.32 -10.68 -7.06
C VAL A 18 -1.31 -11.68 -5.91
N GLN A 19 -0.11 -12.06 -5.48
CA GLN A 19 0.10 -12.87 -4.29
C GLN A 19 0.45 -11.95 -3.13
N ILE A 20 -0.44 -11.87 -2.14
CA ILE A 20 -0.22 -11.08 -0.94
C ILE A 20 0.51 -11.96 0.08
N ASP A 21 1.76 -11.63 0.37
CA ASP A 21 2.52 -12.25 1.45
C ASP A 21 1.94 -11.83 2.81
N SER A 22 2.07 -12.69 3.82
CA SER A 22 1.65 -12.37 5.19
C SER A 22 2.28 -11.08 5.71
N LEU A 23 1.46 -10.27 6.39
CA LEU A 23 1.90 -9.04 7.04
C LEU A 23 2.96 -9.33 8.09
N THR A 24 3.99 -8.49 8.14
CA THR A 24 4.92 -8.45 9.27
C THR A 24 4.46 -7.35 10.21
N VAL A 25 3.97 -7.72 11.38
CA VAL A 25 3.38 -6.79 12.35
C VAL A 25 4.21 -6.80 13.62
N TYR A 26 4.57 -5.63 14.13
CA TYR A 26 5.39 -5.47 15.33
C TYR A 26 5.08 -4.16 16.06
N GLY A 27 5.67 -4.00 17.25
CA GLY A 27 5.31 -2.90 18.16
C GLY A 27 4.06 -3.23 18.98
N GLY A 28 3.60 -2.25 19.76
CA GLY A 28 2.53 -2.42 20.75
C GLY A 28 2.97 -3.26 21.96
N HIS A 29 3.14 -2.62 23.12
CA HIS A 29 3.51 -3.33 24.34
C HIS A 29 2.45 -4.39 24.71
N ASN A 30 2.91 -5.57 25.14
CA ASN A 30 2.06 -6.66 25.64
C ASN A 30 1.06 -7.25 24.62
N LEU A 31 1.22 -7.00 23.32
CA LEU A 31 0.42 -7.65 22.29
C LEU A 31 1.00 -9.02 21.95
N SER A 32 0.18 -10.06 22.11
CA SER A 32 0.49 -11.41 21.61
C SER A 32 -0.01 -11.56 20.19
N ASN A 33 0.86 -11.94 19.25
CA ASN A 33 0.53 -12.17 17.83
C ASN A 33 -0.37 -11.09 17.20
N PRO A 34 0.04 -9.80 17.22
CA PRO A 34 -0.82 -8.72 16.71
C PRO A 34 -1.23 -8.90 15.24
N ALA A 35 -0.43 -9.63 14.45
CA ALA A 35 -0.71 -9.94 13.05
C ALA A 35 -2.07 -10.65 12.84
N ASP A 36 -2.53 -11.46 13.79
CA ASP A 36 -3.80 -12.20 13.68
C ASP A 36 -5.02 -11.26 13.69
N ASN A 37 -4.86 -10.05 14.22
CA ASN A 37 -5.89 -9.02 14.25
C ASN A 37 -5.79 -8.04 13.07
N CYS A 38 -4.86 -8.27 12.14
CA CYS A 38 -4.57 -7.41 11.01
C CYS A 38 -4.95 -8.08 9.68
N THR A 39 -5.48 -7.27 8.76
CA THR A 39 -5.87 -7.70 7.42
C THR A 39 -5.27 -6.75 6.40
N PHE A 40 -4.93 -7.30 5.24
CA PHE A 40 -4.49 -6.52 4.07
C PHE A 40 -5.19 -7.04 2.82
N THR A 41 -5.98 -6.18 2.21
CA THR A 41 -6.81 -6.51 1.04
C THR A 41 -6.60 -5.50 -0.09
N LEU A 42 -6.79 -5.97 -1.32
CA LEU A 42 -6.74 -5.15 -2.52
C LEU A 42 -8.13 -5.12 -3.15
N HIS A 43 -8.54 -3.97 -3.66
CA HIS A 43 -9.87 -3.78 -4.24
C HIS A 43 -9.76 -3.03 -5.57
N ARG A 44 -10.57 -3.39 -6.58
CA ARG A 44 -10.58 -2.68 -7.86
C ARG A 44 -11.22 -1.29 -7.70
N THR A 45 -10.53 -0.25 -8.16
CA THR A 45 -10.95 1.15 -8.21
C THR A 45 -11.09 1.83 -6.85
N ASN A 46 -11.87 1.28 -5.92
CA ASN A 46 -12.08 1.81 -4.57
C ASN A 46 -12.31 0.67 -3.56
N CYS A 47 -12.11 0.97 -2.28
CA CYS A 47 -12.15 -0.02 -1.20
C CYS A 47 -13.57 -0.50 -0.81
N ASN A 48 -14.62 0.01 -1.44
CA ASN A 48 -15.99 -0.49 -1.25
C ASN A 48 -16.30 -1.68 -2.17
N LYS A 49 -15.45 -1.96 -3.16
CA LYS A 49 -15.58 -3.16 -4.00
C LYS A 49 -15.16 -4.40 -3.21
N PRO A 50 -15.55 -5.61 -3.63
CA PRO A 50 -15.03 -6.84 -3.05
C PRO A 50 -13.49 -6.91 -3.14
N PRO A 51 -12.83 -7.58 -2.19
CA PRO A 51 -11.40 -7.90 -2.30
C PRO A 51 -11.10 -8.69 -3.58
N ILE A 52 -9.94 -8.45 -4.17
CA ILE A 52 -9.40 -9.24 -5.28
C ILE A 52 -8.94 -10.59 -4.72
N GLU A 53 -9.44 -11.68 -5.27
CA GLU A 53 -9.09 -13.05 -4.89
C GLU A 53 -7.73 -13.47 -5.48
N GLU A 54 -7.09 -14.49 -4.89
CA GLU A 54 -5.73 -14.93 -5.27
C GLU A 54 -5.62 -15.47 -6.71
N ASN A 55 -6.72 -15.98 -7.26
CA ASN A 55 -6.78 -16.50 -8.63
C ASN A 55 -7.09 -15.40 -9.66
N GLU A 56 -7.52 -14.21 -9.23
CA GLU A 56 -7.90 -13.13 -10.11
C GLU A 56 -6.67 -12.40 -10.67
N THR A 57 -6.83 -11.90 -11.89
CA THR A 57 -5.80 -11.11 -12.57
C THR A 57 -6.16 -9.63 -12.56
N ILE A 58 -5.11 -8.80 -12.67
CA ILE A 58 -5.20 -7.36 -12.84
C ILE A 58 -4.45 -6.92 -14.10
N ALA A 59 -5.09 -6.07 -14.90
CA ALA A 59 -4.44 -5.39 -16.02
C ALA A 59 -3.50 -4.28 -15.52
N TRP A 60 -2.57 -3.86 -16.37
CA TRP A 60 -1.56 -2.83 -16.04
C TRP A 60 -2.19 -1.49 -15.64
N ASN A 61 -3.30 -1.13 -16.27
CA ASN A 61 -4.10 0.06 -16.02
C ASN A 61 -5.26 -0.19 -15.04
N THR A 62 -5.16 -1.21 -14.17
CA THR A 62 -6.17 -1.42 -13.12
C THR A 62 -5.84 -0.52 -11.94
N ARG A 63 -6.75 0.40 -11.60
CA ARG A 63 -6.63 1.19 -10.37
C ARG A 63 -6.93 0.29 -9.18
N ILE A 64 -6.07 0.32 -8.16
CA ILE A 64 -6.17 -0.53 -6.98
C ILE A 64 -6.31 0.35 -5.74
N CYS A 65 -7.25 -0.05 -4.86
CA CYS A 65 -7.33 0.44 -3.49
C CYS A 65 -6.71 -0.60 -2.57
N PHE A 66 -5.67 -0.18 -1.85
CA PHE A 66 -4.95 -0.96 -0.87
C PHE A 66 -5.53 -0.64 0.48
N GLN A 67 -5.96 -1.66 1.24
CA GLN A 67 -6.59 -1.48 2.53
C GLN A 67 -5.87 -2.32 3.58
N TRP A 68 -5.27 -1.64 4.56
CA TRP A 68 -4.77 -2.25 5.78
C TRP A 68 -5.73 -1.94 6.92
N HIS A 69 -6.01 -2.93 7.76
CA HIS A 69 -6.88 -2.75 8.90
C HIS A 69 -6.48 -3.69 10.03
N CYS A 70 -6.22 -3.14 11.21
CA CYS A 70 -5.98 -3.90 12.42
C CYS A 70 -7.01 -3.54 13.48
N ASN A 71 -7.73 -4.54 13.99
CA ASN A 71 -8.72 -4.34 15.04
C ASN A 71 -8.11 -4.62 16.41
N ILE A 72 -7.24 -3.71 16.86
CA ILE A 72 -6.52 -3.84 18.14
C ILE A 72 -6.89 -2.64 19.02
N TYR A 73 -7.61 -2.91 20.10
CA TYR A 73 -8.14 -1.89 21.01
C TYR A 73 -7.05 -0.92 21.49
N GLU A 74 -7.32 0.39 21.44
CA GLU A 74 -6.40 1.46 21.88
C GLU A 74 -5.02 1.48 21.19
N HIS A 75 -4.91 0.88 20.00
CA HIS A 75 -3.67 0.90 19.22
C HIS A 75 -3.88 1.53 17.86
N ALA A 76 -2.90 2.34 17.45
CA ALA A 76 -2.77 2.92 16.13
C ALA A 76 -1.77 2.11 15.30
N ILE A 77 -1.91 2.17 13.98
CA ILE A 77 -1.06 1.47 13.02
C ILE A 77 -0.36 2.44 12.08
N ARG A 78 0.90 2.15 11.74
CA ARG A 78 1.59 2.71 10.57
C ARG A 78 1.93 1.61 9.59
N VAL A 79 1.46 1.77 8.37
CA VAL A 79 1.88 0.94 7.23
C VAL A 79 3.23 1.43 6.74
N GLU A 80 4.18 0.52 6.58
CA GLU A 80 5.52 0.84 6.10
C GLU A 80 6.16 -0.33 5.36
N ASN A 81 7.28 -0.08 4.70
CA ASN A 81 8.10 -1.11 4.05
C ASN A 81 7.31 -2.01 3.09
N CYS A 82 6.33 -1.45 2.38
CA CYS A 82 5.60 -2.18 1.36
C CYS A 82 6.43 -2.32 0.10
N TRP A 83 6.52 -3.52 -0.46
CA TRP A 83 7.21 -3.77 -1.71
C TRP A 83 6.47 -4.76 -2.60
N VAL A 84 6.65 -4.62 -3.90
CA VAL A 84 6.14 -5.51 -4.94
C VAL A 84 7.29 -6.15 -5.74
N GLY A 85 7.07 -7.34 -6.28
CA GLY A 85 8.03 -8.03 -7.15
C GLY A 85 8.53 -9.33 -6.52
N SER A 86 9.84 -9.43 -6.26
CA SER A 86 10.44 -10.61 -5.63
C SER A 86 11.33 -10.22 -4.46
N LYS A 87 11.57 -11.15 -3.53
CA LYS A 87 12.48 -10.91 -2.38
C LYS A 87 13.88 -10.43 -2.81
N TYR A 88 14.37 -10.88 -3.97
CA TYR A 88 15.70 -10.52 -4.49
C TYR A 88 15.70 -9.23 -5.31
N HIS A 89 14.54 -8.83 -5.82
CA HIS A 89 14.36 -7.62 -6.63
C HIS A 89 13.07 -6.90 -6.18
N PRO A 90 13.04 -6.32 -4.96
CA PRO A 90 11.88 -5.63 -4.46
C PRO A 90 11.79 -4.22 -5.06
N VAL A 91 10.60 -3.83 -5.47
CA VAL A 91 10.26 -2.44 -5.77
C VAL A 91 9.44 -1.91 -4.60
N TYR A 92 10.03 -1.03 -3.79
CA TYR A 92 9.32 -0.43 -2.67
C TYR A 92 8.24 0.51 -3.16
N LEU A 93 7.05 0.37 -2.59
CA LEU A 93 5.85 1.18 -2.81
C LEU A 93 5.65 2.16 -1.65
N ILE A 94 5.82 1.68 -0.42
CA ILE A 94 5.79 2.50 0.80
C ILE A 94 7.15 2.34 1.49
N THR A 95 7.77 3.47 1.81
CA THR A 95 9.08 3.55 2.47
C THR A 95 9.01 3.20 3.96
N ALA A 96 10.16 3.16 4.62
CA ALA A 96 10.27 2.84 6.05
C ALA A 96 9.66 3.93 6.96
N ASP A 97 9.52 5.16 6.47
CA ASP A 97 8.85 6.26 7.16
C ASP A 97 7.32 6.25 6.95
N GLY A 98 6.78 5.30 6.19
CA GLY A 98 5.34 5.17 5.92
C GLY A 98 4.82 6.06 4.79
N CYS A 99 5.70 6.75 4.06
CA CYS A 99 5.33 7.55 2.89
C CYS A 99 5.36 6.73 1.59
N SER A 100 4.71 7.22 0.54
CA SER A 100 4.89 6.65 -0.79
C SER A 100 6.33 6.89 -1.30
N SER A 101 6.95 5.85 -1.85
CA SER A 101 8.22 5.97 -2.57
C SER A 101 8.07 6.65 -3.93
N GLU A 102 6.91 6.47 -4.57
CA GLU A 102 6.60 6.96 -5.90
C GLU A 102 5.08 7.14 -6.03
N THR A 103 4.67 8.40 -6.01
CA THR A 103 3.27 8.82 -5.90
C THR A 103 2.45 8.51 -7.16
N THR A 104 3.13 8.28 -8.29
CA THR A 104 2.51 7.80 -9.52
C THR A 104 2.14 6.31 -9.45
N MET A 105 2.79 5.51 -8.60
CA MET A 105 2.47 4.09 -8.39
C MET A 105 1.46 3.90 -7.26
N ILE A 106 1.62 4.60 -6.15
CA ILE A 106 0.74 4.49 -4.99
C ILE A 106 0.72 5.80 -4.21
N SER A 107 -0.43 6.20 -3.68
CA SER A 107 -0.51 7.31 -2.75
C SER A 107 -0.01 6.91 -1.36
N THR A 108 0.50 7.86 -0.59
CA THR A 108 0.76 7.67 0.83
C THR A 108 -0.53 7.18 1.53
N PRO A 109 -0.43 6.18 2.45
CA PRO A 109 -1.59 5.64 3.14
C PRO A 109 -2.30 6.70 3.98
N ARG A 110 -3.59 6.88 3.76
CA ARG A 110 -4.45 7.75 4.55
C ARG A 110 -5.16 6.94 5.63
N TYR A 111 -5.13 7.45 6.85
CA TYR A 111 -5.64 6.74 8.01
C TYR A 111 -7.06 7.21 8.37
N ASP A 112 -7.84 6.30 8.96
CA ASP A 112 -9.12 6.65 9.56
C ASP A 112 -8.92 7.41 10.89
N SER A 113 -10.03 7.91 11.46
CA SER A 113 -9.96 8.71 12.69
C SER A 113 -9.41 7.95 13.90
N LYS A 114 -9.49 6.62 13.90
CA LYS A 114 -8.95 5.76 14.95
C LYS A 114 -7.51 5.32 14.70
N MET A 115 -6.95 5.66 13.54
CA MET A 115 -5.63 5.21 13.08
C MET A 115 -5.50 3.68 13.07
N GLN A 116 -6.60 2.95 12.91
CA GLN A 116 -6.66 1.48 12.88
C GLN A 116 -6.80 0.94 11.46
N LYS A 117 -7.18 1.82 10.53
CA LYS A 117 -7.35 1.51 9.12
C LYS A 117 -6.57 2.51 8.28
N ALA A 118 -5.88 2.01 7.27
CA ALA A 118 -5.14 2.83 6.32
C ALA A 118 -5.52 2.44 4.88
N LEU A 119 -5.68 3.44 4.02
CA LEU A 119 -6.05 3.26 2.62
C LEU A 119 -5.05 3.97 1.70
N SER A 120 -4.61 3.28 0.64
CA SER A 120 -3.87 3.90 -0.47
C SER A 120 -4.56 3.64 -1.80
N LEU A 121 -4.39 4.56 -2.75
CA LEU A 121 -4.83 4.39 -4.12
C LEU A 121 -3.62 4.37 -5.05
N GLY A 122 -3.62 3.46 -6.01
CA GLY A 122 -2.47 3.33 -6.92
C GLY A 122 -2.72 2.42 -8.10
N TRP A 123 -1.63 2.09 -8.76
CA TRP A 123 -1.54 1.17 -9.89
C TRP A 123 -0.46 0.14 -9.57
N LEU A 124 -0.80 -1.14 -9.54
CA LEU A 124 0.19 -2.23 -9.46
C LEU A 124 0.79 -2.46 -10.85
N SER A 125 1.54 -1.47 -11.33
CA SER A 125 2.04 -1.36 -12.70
C SER A 125 3.33 -2.15 -12.95
N VAL A 126 3.99 -2.62 -11.89
CA VAL A 126 5.23 -3.40 -11.98
C VAL A 126 4.99 -4.71 -12.75
N ARG A 127 5.87 -5.06 -13.68
CA ARG A 127 5.83 -6.31 -14.46
C ARG A 127 7.23 -6.90 -14.57
N GLN A 128 7.35 -8.23 -14.45
CA GLN A 128 8.62 -8.95 -14.54
C GLN A 128 8.57 -9.98 -15.66
N VAL A 129 9.63 -10.02 -16.48
CA VAL A 129 9.74 -10.99 -17.59
C VAL A 129 9.75 -12.40 -17.03
N GLY A 130 8.87 -13.25 -17.56
CA GLY A 130 8.76 -14.66 -17.17
C GLY A 130 7.89 -14.92 -15.93
N PHE A 131 7.32 -13.88 -15.31
CA PHE A 131 6.42 -14.03 -14.16
C PHE A 131 4.98 -13.68 -14.54
N THR A 132 4.03 -14.51 -14.09
CA THR A 132 2.58 -14.33 -14.28
C THR A 132 1.88 -13.80 -13.03
N TYR A 133 2.67 -13.49 -11.99
CA TYR A 133 2.19 -12.99 -10.71
C TYR A 133 3.16 -11.96 -10.15
N LEU A 134 2.65 -11.09 -9.28
CA LEU A 134 3.44 -10.19 -8.45
C LEU A 134 3.29 -10.60 -6.99
N ARG A 135 4.40 -10.66 -6.25
CA ARG A 135 4.32 -10.75 -4.79
C ARG A 135 4.24 -9.35 -4.21
N LEU A 136 3.41 -9.18 -3.20
CA LEU A 136 3.23 -7.93 -2.48
C LEU A 136 3.36 -8.21 -0.99
N LYS A 137 4.22 -7.48 -0.30
CA LYS A 137 4.40 -7.61 1.14
C LYS A 137 4.47 -6.23 1.78
N CYS A 138 3.93 -6.10 2.99
CA CYS A 138 3.96 -4.88 3.79
C CYS A 138 4.28 -5.19 5.24
N HIS A 139 4.80 -4.18 5.94
CA HIS A 139 4.95 -4.20 7.39
C HIS A 139 3.93 -3.25 8.03
N ILE A 140 3.55 -3.55 9.27
CA ILE A 140 2.75 -2.66 10.10
C ILE A 140 3.46 -2.48 11.44
N GLN A 141 3.78 -1.23 11.76
CA GLN A 141 4.22 -0.85 13.10
C GLN A 141 3.01 -0.41 13.92
N ILE A 142 2.89 -0.95 15.13
CA ILE A 142 1.82 -0.64 16.08
C ILE A 142 2.37 0.23 17.20
N CYS A 143 1.58 1.21 17.65
CA CYS A 143 1.81 1.95 18.87
C CYS A 143 0.53 2.11 19.68
N HIS A 144 0.66 2.23 21.00
CA HIS A 144 -0.48 2.48 21.88
C HIS A 144 -0.87 3.97 21.79
N VAL A 145 -2.16 4.29 21.71
CA VAL A 145 -2.61 5.69 21.49
C VAL A 145 -2.24 6.65 22.64
N CYS A 146 -2.04 6.11 23.84
CA CYS A 146 -1.57 6.88 25.01
C CYS A 146 -0.03 6.96 25.12
N ASP A 147 0.71 6.35 24.20
CA ASP A 147 2.16 6.53 24.13
C ASP A 147 2.46 7.84 23.38
N ASP A 148 3.22 8.74 24.02
CA ASP A 148 3.58 10.03 23.44
C ASP A 148 4.32 9.87 22.11
N GLU A 149 5.14 8.81 21.96
CA GLU A 149 5.85 8.51 20.72
C GLU A 149 4.92 8.07 19.58
N CYS A 150 3.72 7.59 19.89
CA CYS A 150 2.76 7.13 18.89
C CYS A 150 2.35 8.26 17.94
N THR A 151 2.21 9.47 18.46
CA THR A 151 1.88 10.67 17.67
C THR A 151 2.98 11.08 16.69
N LEU A 152 4.23 10.72 16.98
CA LEU A 152 5.38 10.96 16.10
C LEU A 152 5.52 9.89 15.02
N LEU A 153 4.93 8.72 15.25
CA LEU A 153 4.96 7.59 14.33
C LEU A 153 3.77 7.62 13.38
N THR A 154 2.56 7.79 13.89
CA THR A 154 1.30 7.58 13.17
C THR A 154 0.36 8.78 13.29
N PRO A 155 -0.14 9.36 12.19
CA PRO A 155 0.21 9.07 10.80
C PRO A 155 1.65 9.54 10.46
N PRO A 156 2.27 9.02 9.38
CA PRO A 156 3.59 9.46 8.98
C PRO A 156 3.60 10.96 8.65
N MET A 157 4.61 11.66 9.16
CA MET A 157 4.78 13.10 8.95
C MET A 157 5.62 13.37 7.69
N ASN A 158 5.45 14.56 7.11
CA ASN A 158 6.29 15.08 6.01
C ASN A 158 6.26 14.31 4.69
N CYS A 159 5.23 13.49 4.42
CA CYS A 159 5.07 12.88 3.11
C CYS A 159 4.82 13.96 2.02
N THR A 160 5.56 13.88 0.92
CA THR A 160 5.60 14.90 -0.14
C THR A 160 4.27 15.02 -0.91
N ASP A 161 3.48 13.96 -0.99
CA ASP A 161 2.16 13.98 -1.63
C ASP A 161 1.05 14.55 -0.75
N TYR A 162 1.22 14.56 0.58
CA TYR A 162 0.32 15.28 1.46
C TYR A 162 0.36 16.78 1.18
N SER A 163 1.55 17.36 1.06
CA SER A 163 1.72 18.79 0.76
C SER A 163 1.23 19.15 -0.64
N ASN A 164 1.45 18.28 -1.64
CA ASN A 164 0.91 18.47 -2.99
C ASN A 164 -0.62 18.45 -3.02
N SER A 165 -1.26 17.58 -2.22
CA SER A 165 -2.73 17.60 -2.11
C SER A 165 -3.23 18.91 -1.50
N TYR A 166 -2.57 19.44 -0.47
CA TYR A 166 -2.94 20.71 0.15
C TYR A 166 -2.77 21.90 -0.82
N ASN A 167 -1.69 21.92 -1.60
CA ASN A 167 -1.46 22.93 -2.62
C ASN A 167 -2.47 22.85 -3.78
N HIS A 168 -2.88 21.64 -4.17
CA HIS A 168 -3.91 21.44 -5.21
C HIS A 168 -5.29 21.91 -4.73
N TYR A 169 -5.66 21.63 -3.47
CA TYR A 169 -6.90 22.16 -2.88
C TYR A 169 -6.89 23.69 -2.79
N ARG A 170 -5.74 24.32 -2.49
CA ARG A 170 -5.62 25.78 -2.54
C ARG A 170 -5.79 26.32 -3.97
N GLN A 171 -5.16 25.69 -4.97
CA GLN A 171 -5.32 26.13 -6.36
C GLN A 171 -6.76 26.00 -6.88
N ILE A 172 -7.50 24.96 -6.50
CA ILE A 172 -8.91 24.81 -6.87
C ILE A 172 -9.77 25.88 -6.15
N ALA A 173 -9.50 26.15 -4.87
CA ALA A 173 -10.21 27.17 -4.10
C ALA A 173 -9.94 28.61 -4.55
N TYR A 174 -8.90 28.85 -5.37
CA TYR A 174 -8.63 30.16 -5.97
C TYR A 174 -9.20 30.31 -7.40
N ILE A 175 -9.79 29.26 -7.98
CA ILE A 175 -10.41 29.30 -9.32
C ILE A 175 -11.95 29.27 -9.24
N SER A 176 -12.54 29.11 -8.04
CA SER A 176 -13.97 29.30 -7.75
C SER A 176 -14.25 30.67 -7.18
#